data_AF-A0A947T1X0-F1
#
_entry.id   AF-A0A947T1X0-F1
#
_cell.length_a   1.000
_cell.length_b   1.000
_cell.length_c   1.000
_cell.angle_alpha   90.00
_cell.angle_beta   90.00
_cell.angle_gamma   90.00
#
_symmetry.space_group_name_H-M   'P 1'
#
loop_
_entity.id
_entity.type
_entity.pdbx_description
1 polymer ?
#
loop_
_entity_poly.entity_id
_entity_poly.type
_entity_poly.pdbx_seq_one_letter_code
_entity_poly.pdbx_strand_id
1 'polypeptide(L)'
;LGGNDVIRGGDGDDIICGGYGNDLIVGNQGDDLIRASSGDDIIRGGSGDDRVWAGSGSDRVLGGGGGDTIYGGTGADSLAGGGGTDRLRGDSGNDDLRGGAGRDILMGSGDNDELTGDGGADSIDGGPGNDVIWEFLRGDVHVAAGTPAAADDVFAYRRLQVTPNDGWLLWQPAAGQLTQGHEGALTITNRNDGLLMVERIEPERYLLGIAEMPYSWEPAALESQAVAARTYLASLLANPRYGPMAEYGFDICDHAACQVYKGTKYGWLEPWEEAVAGTSGQILLYGGAPASTFYHSTSGDTTRSIQDVWTGSAAIPYLQAVSVPKQKSPFAKWWYKLPKDAFMDILAHDGVTMAGSLDSILTVKTAPGDGPYRVRIRTTVETRVFEITTIQRALNRYALSLYPEYLPPLHRTLGEAALSPTFTVKTRSDGYVGVRGKGWGHQIGLSQYGANALAASGATADEILNHFYTGLTPKDDPGIIPDLIDVGLFYANGSRRIVLRPTGGYVLRSDGGIVSIGTGGRIAVTRYGADAVALRIKE
;
A
#
# COMPACT_ATOMS: atom_id res chain seq x y z
N LEU A 1 6.60 -40.00 43.90
CA LEU A 1 5.23 -39.59 43.58
C LEU A 1 4.95 -40.07 42.16
N GLY A 2 3.72 -40.51 41.92
CA GLY A 2 3.34 -41.15 40.66
C GLY A 2 1.84 -41.03 40.47
N GLY A 3 1.42 -40.55 39.30
CA GLY A 3 0.07 -40.08 39.05
C GLY A 3 0.00 -38.56 39.04
N ASN A 4 -1.16 -38.00 38.71
CA ASN A 4 -1.34 -36.55 38.62
C ASN A 4 -1.62 -35.97 40.01
N ASP A 5 -0.69 -35.17 40.52
CA ASP A 5 -0.70 -34.65 41.88
C ASP A 5 -1.00 -33.13 41.93
N VAL A 6 -1.43 -32.65 43.10
CA VAL A 6 -1.56 -31.21 43.40
C VAL A 6 -0.70 -30.91 44.62
N ILE A 7 0.34 -30.10 44.43
CA ILE A 7 1.36 -29.83 45.44
C ILE A 7 1.42 -28.33 45.75
N ARG A 8 1.54 -27.99 47.04
CA ARG A 8 1.66 -26.61 47.51
C ARG A 8 2.80 -26.52 48.53
N GLY A 9 3.76 -25.63 48.30
CA GLY A 9 4.88 -25.35 49.21
C GLY A 9 4.39 -24.64 50.47
N GLY A 10 3.94 -23.40 50.31
CA GLY A 10 3.39 -22.59 51.39
C GLY A 10 4.21 -21.32 51.59
N ASP A 11 4.41 -20.91 52.84
CA ASP A 11 5.27 -19.78 53.13
C ASP A 11 6.69 -20.25 53.46
N GLY A 12 7.69 -19.58 52.90
CA GLY A 12 9.11 -19.85 53.10
C GLY A 12 9.71 -20.71 51.98
N ASP A 13 11.04 -20.80 51.95
CA ASP A 13 11.77 -21.50 50.90
C ASP A 13 11.51 -23.02 50.93
N ASP A 14 10.85 -23.56 49.90
CA ASP A 14 10.47 -24.96 49.81
C ASP A 14 11.32 -25.76 48.81
N ILE A 15 11.37 -27.08 49.02
CA ILE A 15 11.91 -28.03 48.03
C ILE A 15 10.77 -28.95 47.60
N ILE A 16 10.33 -28.78 46.36
CA ILE A 16 9.16 -29.47 45.81
C ILE A 16 9.57 -30.41 44.69
N CYS A 17 9.12 -31.66 44.76
CA CYS A 17 9.29 -32.66 43.70
C CYS A 17 7.92 -33.19 43.28
N GLY A 18 7.55 -33.01 42.00
CA GLY A 18 6.29 -33.49 41.40
C GLY A 18 6.26 -35.01 41.23
N GLY A 19 7.23 -35.54 40.49
CA GLY A 19 7.37 -36.97 40.24
C GLY A 19 6.91 -37.34 38.82
N TYR A 20 6.28 -38.49 38.68
CA TYR A 20 5.72 -38.89 37.38
C TYR A 20 4.23 -38.52 37.32
N GLY A 21 3.77 -37.94 36.23
CA GLY A 21 2.36 -37.59 36.02
C GLY A 21 2.21 -36.11 35.69
N ASN A 22 1.00 -35.71 35.31
CA ASN A 22 0.72 -34.32 34.98
C ASN A 22 0.31 -33.60 36.26
N ASP A 23 1.22 -32.84 36.84
CA ASP A 23 1.12 -32.25 38.16
C ASP A 23 0.70 -30.78 38.11
N LEU A 24 0.04 -30.32 39.19
CA LEU A 24 -0.14 -28.90 39.49
C LEU A 24 0.71 -28.54 40.70
N ILE A 25 1.75 -27.75 40.50
CA ILE A 25 2.69 -27.36 41.54
C ILE A 25 2.59 -25.85 41.79
N VAL A 26 2.50 -25.46 43.07
CA VAL A 26 2.48 -24.05 43.50
C VAL A 26 3.45 -23.84 44.66
N GLY A 27 4.51 -23.08 44.46
CA GLY A 27 5.50 -22.72 45.50
C GLY A 27 4.90 -21.79 46.56
N ASN A 28 4.35 -20.67 46.11
CA ASN A 28 3.78 -19.53 46.88
C ASN A 28 4.83 -18.51 47.32
N GLN A 29 5.17 -18.37 48.60
CA GLN A 29 6.11 -17.33 49.05
C GLN A 29 7.44 -17.98 49.43
N GLY A 30 8.57 -17.39 49.04
CA GLY A 30 9.89 -17.90 49.38
C GLY A 30 10.70 -18.19 48.13
N ASP A 31 11.99 -18.45 48.30
CA ASP A 31 12.87 -18.83 47.19
C ASP A 31 12.78 -20.35 46.99
N ASP A 32 11.90 -20.81 46.11
CA ASP A 32 11.55 -22.23 45.99
C ASP A 32 12.46 -23.01 45.02
N LEU A 33 12.69 -24.28 45.33
CA LEU A 33 13.33 -25.25 44.45
C LEU A 33 12.30 -26.27 43.97
N ILE A 34 11.88 -26.15 42.72
CA ILE A 34 10.82 -26.99 42.13
C ILE A 34 11.38 -27.92 41.05
N ARG A 35 11.03 -29.21 41.12
CA ARG A 35 11.34 -30.24 40.12
C ARG A 35 10.10 -31.06 39.79
N ALA A 36 9.44 -30.78 38.67
CA ALA A 36 8.21 -31.49 38.31
C ALA A 36 8.51 -32.90 37.76
N SER A 37 9.55 -33.02 36.93
CA SER A 37 10.14 -34.26 36.39
C SER A 37 9.51 -34.74 35.09
N SER A 38 8.39 -35.46 35.07
CA SER A 38 7.85 -35.94 33.80
C SER A 38 6.33 -35.99 33.79
N GLY A 39 5.75 -35.52 32.70
CA GLY A 39 4.32 -35.28 32.53
C GLY A 39 4.13 -33.88 31.98
N ASP A 40 2.91 -33.55 31.57
CA ASP A 40 2.57 -32.18 31.17
C ASP A 40 2.16 -31.39 32.42
N ASP A 41 3.10 -30.64 32.98
CA ASP A 41 2.99 -30.02 34.30
C ASP A 41 2.52 -28.56 34.23
N ILE A 42 1.82 -28.11 35.28
CA ILE A 42 1.51 -26.69 35.50
C ILE A 42 2.20 -26.24 36.77
N ILE A 43 3.16 -25.33 36.63
CA ILE A 43 4.02 -24.88 37.73
C ILE A 43 3.85 -23.39 37.94
N ARG A 44 3.71 -22.99 39.21
CA ARG A 44 3.78 -21.60 39.66
C ARG A 44 4.81 -21.50 40.76
N GLY A 45 5.89 -20.74 40.55
CA GLY A 45 6.89 -20.45 41.57
C GLY A 45 6.24 -19.63 42.69
N GLY A 46 5.88 -18.39 42.38
CA GLY A 46 5.12 -17.52 43.25
C GLY A 46 5.85 -16.20 43.46
N SER A 47 6.27 -15.90 44.68
CA SER A 47 7.08 -14.73 44.98
C SER A 47 8.37 -15.14 45.67
N GLY A 48 9.50 -14.60 45.25
CA GLY A 48 10.83 -15.03 45.68
C GLY A 48 11.66 -15.37 44.44
N ASP A 49 12.94 -15.64 44.63
CA ASP A 49 13.85 -16.01 43.54
C ASP A 49 13.79 -17.54 43.34
N ASP A 50 12.87 -18.02 42.49
CA ASP A 50 12.57 -19.43 42.33
C ASP A 50 13.53 -20.14 41.36
N ARG A 51 13.75 -21.44 41.57
CA ARG A 51 14.45 -22.33 40.63
C ARG A 51 13.58 -23.49 40.22
N VAL A 52 13.17 -23.51 38.96
CA VAL A 52 12.22 -24.47 38.41
C VAL A 52 12.88 -25.32 37.34
N TRP A 53 12.76 -26.64 37.47
CA TRP A 53 12.97 -27.61 36.40
C TRP A 53 11.63 -28.30 36.12
N ALA A 54 11.03 -28.01 34.96
CA ALA A 54 9.75 -28.60 34.59
C ALA A 54 9.95 -30.08 34.19
N GLY A 55 10.87 -30.35 33.27
CA GLY A 55 11.37 -31.69 33.02
C GLY A 55 10.98 -32.19 31.64
N SER A 56 10.23 -33.29 31.54
CA SER A 56 9.81 -33.82 30.24
C SER A 56 8.31 -33.81 30.09
N GLY A 57 7.79 -33.28 28.99
CA GLY A 57 6.37 -33.11 28.74
C GLY A 57 6.15 -31.72 28.14
N SER A 58 4.90 -31.36 27.88
CA SER A 58 4.55 -29.99 27.49
C SER A 58 4.14 -29.20 28.72
N ASP A 59 5.09 -28.47 29.28
CA ASP A 59 4.95 -27.83 30.58
C ASP A 59 4.49 -26.37 30.48
N ARG A 60 3.85 -25.89 31.53
CA ARG A 60 3.44 -24.47 31.67
C ARG A 60 3.96 -23.92 32.98
N VAL A 61 4.95 -23.04 32.90
CA VAL A 61 5.64 -22.48 34.06
C VAL A 61 5.42 -20.97 34.15
N LEU A 62 5.04 -20.51 35.34
CA LEU A 62 5.07 -19.10 35.72
C LEU A 62 5.99 -18.95 36.94
N GLY A 63 7.10 -18.23 36.78
CA GLY A 63 8.03 -17.88 37.87
C GLY A 63 7.31 -17.03 38.91
N GLY A 64 6.85 -15.85 38.50
CA GLY A 64 6.00 -14.99 39.31
C GLY A 64 6.68 -13.67 39.59
N GLY A 65 7.03 -13.38 40.84
CA GLY A 65 7.76 -12.16 41.19
C GLY A 65 9.07 -12.48 41.89
N GLY A 66 10.18 -11.91 41.43
CA GLY A 66 11.53 -12.25 41.89
C GLY A 66 12.42 -12.53 40.69
N GLY A 67 13.70 -12.81 40.91
CA GLY A 67 14.65 -13.18 39.86
C GLY A 67 14.69 -14.68 39.66
N ASP A 68 13.81 -15.20 38.81
CA ASP A 68 13.57 -16.63 38.66
C ASP A 68 14.57 -17.30 37.70
N THR A 69 14.83 -18.59 37.90
CA THR A 69 15.55 -19.44 36.95
C THR A 69 14.71 -20.64 36.56
N ILE A 70 14.29 -20.69 35.31
CA ILE A 70 13.34 -21.67 34.79
C ILE A 70 13.98 -22.46 33.64
N TYR A 71 13.89 -23.78 33.73
CA TYR A 71 14.26 -24.74 32.69
C TYR A 71 13.02 -25.54 32.28
N GLY A 72 12.62 -25.46 31.00
CA GLY A 72 11.52 -26.23 30.41
C GLY A 72 11.90 -27.70 30.33
N GLY A 73 12.90 -28.02 29.53
CA GLY A 73 13.47 -29.36 29.43
C GLY A 73 13.14 -29.99 28.08
N THR A 74 12.37 -31.08 28.05
CA THR A 74 12.03 -31.72 26.77
C THR A 74 10.53 -31.67 26.52
N GLY A 75 10.13 -31.18 25.37
CA GLY A 75 8.73 -31.05 24.96
C GLY A 75 8.43 -29.62 24.54
N ALA A 76 7.19 -29.31 24.18
CA ALA A 76 6.84 -27.95 23.80
C ALA A 76 6.34 -27.21 25.04
N ASP A 77 7.17 -26.35 25.60
CA ASP A 77 6.98 -25.70 26.88
C ASP A 77 6.52 -24.24 26.74
N SER A 78 5.83 -23.74 27.76
CA SER A 78 5.43 -22.33 27.89
C SER A 78 5.96 -21.78 29.20
N LEU A 79 6.95 -20.89 29.12
CA LEU A 79 7.71 -20.37 30.26
C LEU A 79 7.51 -18.85 30.38
N ALA A 80 7.06 -18.39 31.55
CA ALA A 80 6.94 -16.98 31.87
C ALA A 80 7.71 -16.65 33.14
N GLY A 81 8.67 -15.71 33.06
CA GLY A 81 9.45 -15.23 34.21
C GLY A 81 8.57 -14.42 35.16
N GLY A 82 7.96 -13.36 34.64
CA GLY A 82 6.99 -12.56 35.38
C GLY A 82 7.56 -11.19 35.70
N GLY A 83 7.89 -10.89 36.94
CA GLY A 83 8.51 -9.62 37.30
C GLY A 83 9.81 -9.82 38.05
N GLY A 84 10.91 -9.30 37.54
CA GLY A 84 12.20 -9.33 38.22
C GLY A 84 13.36 -9.34 37.26
N THR A 85 14.21 -10.35 37.28
CA THR A 85 15.36 -10.46 36.38
C THR A 85 15.59 -11.94 36.18
N ASP A 86 14.94 -12.45 35.17
CA ASP A 86 14.67 -13.88 35.04
C ASP A 86 15.66 -14.53 34.07
N ARG A 87 15.82 -15.84 34.23
CA ARG A 87 16.59 -16.71 33.34
C ARG A 87 15.70 -17.84 32.87
N LEU A 88 15.31 -17.80 31.62
CA LEU A 88 14.45 -18.80 31.00
C LEU A 88 15.25 -19.60 29.98
N ARG A 89 15.10 -20.92 30.03
CA ARG A 89 15.63 -21.84 29.03
C ARG A 89 14.56 -22.84 28.59
N GLY A 90 14.27 -22.88 27.29
CA GLY A 90 13.35 -23.85 26.68
C GLY A 90 13.92 -25.27 26.68
N ASP A 91 15.18 -25.39 26.22
CA ASP A 91 15.93 -26.63 26.02
C ASP A 91 15.56 -27.36 24.70
N SER A 92 14.65 -28.34 24.66
CA SER A 92 14.35 -29.04 23.41
C SER A 92 12.85 -29.15 23.16
N GLY A 93 12.44 -28.83 21.94
CA GLY A 93 11.05 -28.70 21.54
C GLY A 93 10.77 -27.28 21.08
N ASN A 94 9.55 -27.04 20.59
CA ASN A 94 9.17 -25.69 20.15
C ASN A 94 8.56 -24.95 21.34
N ASP A 95 9.31 -24.03 21.93
CA ASP A 95 8.98 -23.41 23.21
C ASP A 95 8.45 -21.98 23.04
N ASP A 96 7.65 -21.52 24.01
CA ASP A 96 7.16 -20.14 24.15
C ASP A 96 7.74 -19.51 25.43
N LEU A 97 8.69 -18.58 25.28
CA LEU A 97 9.40 -17.93 26.39
C LEU A 97 9.00 -16.46 26.50
N ARG A 98 8.60 -16.05 27.70
CA ARG A 98 8.23 -14.67 28.03
C ARG A 98 8.99 -14.18 29.28
N GLY A 99 9.87 -13.20 29.11
CA GLY A 99 10.64 -12.62 30.22
C GLY A 99 9.73 -11.91 31.22
N GLY A 100 9.08 -10.85 30.75
CA GLY A 100 8.14 -10.07 31.54
C GLY A 100 8.73 -8.71 31.90
N ALA A 101 8.60 -8.29 33.15
CA ALA A 101 9.14 -7.02 33.59
C ALA A 101 10.55 -7.20 34.14
N GLY A 102 11.47 -6.33 33.74
CA GLY A 102 12.84 -6.29 34.22
C GLY A 102 13.82 -6.81 33.19
N ARG A 103 15.04 -7.13 33.61
CA ARG A 103 16.13 -7.44 32.65
C ARG A 103 16.35 -8.94 32.57
N ASP A 104 15.83 -9.55 31.52
CA ASP A 104 15.74 -11.00 31.45
C ASP A 104 16.78 -11.61 30.50
N ILE A 105 17.00 -12.91 30.66
CA ILE A 105 17.82 -13.73 29.77
C ILE A 105 16.96 -14.88 29.28
N LEU A 106 16.70 -14.93 27.98
CA LEU A 106 15.89 -15.95 27.34
C LEU A 106 16.77 -16.77 26.39
N MET A 107 16.74 -18.09 26.53
CA MET A 107 17.43 -19.05 25.67
C MET A 107 16.44 -20.08 25.15
N GLY A 108 16.04 -20.01 23.88
CA GLY A 108 15.20 -21.03 23.26
C GLY A 108 15.91 -22.39 23.26
N SER A 109 17.14 -22.37 22.75
CA SER A 109 18.04 -23.50 22.58
C SER A 109 17.82 -24.19 21.23
N GLY A 110 17.32 -25.43 21.16
CA GLY A 110 17.13 -26.10 19.86
C GLY A 110 15.68 -26.06 19.41
N ASP A 111 15.45 -26.31 18.12
CA ASP A 111 14.12 -26.38 17.48
C ASP A 111 13.56 -24.99 17.14
N ASN A 112 12.24 -24.75 17.05
CA ASN A 112 11.73 -23.44 16.60
C ASN A 112 10.91 -22.80 17.71
N ASP A 113 11.44 -21.73 18.27
CA ASP A 113 10.93 -21.11 19.49
C ASP A 113 10.27 -19.75 19.22
N GLU A 114 9.34 -19.37 20.11
CA GLU A 114 8.78 -18.03 20.20
C GLU A 114 9.30 -17.35 21.48
N LEU A 115 9.92 -16.18 21.35
CA LEU A 115 10.55 -15.48 22.47
C LEU A 115 10.07 -14.03 22.54
N THR A 116 9.67 -13.58 23.73
CA THR A 116 9.26 -12.20 24.02
C THR A 116 9.95 -11.69 25.28
N GLY A 117 10.81 -10.67 25.17
CA GLY A 117 11.43 -10.05 26.34
C GLY A 117 10.44 -9.26 27.21
N ASP A 118 9.49 -8.59 26.56
CA ASP A 118 8.60 -7.55 27.13
C ASP A 118 9.36 -6.31 27.62
N GLY A 119 9.44 -6.09 28.92
CA GLY A 119 9.71 -4.79 29.51
C GLY A 119 11.08 -4.74 30.15
N GLY A 120 12.11 -4.35 29.41
CA GLY A 120 13.44 -4.20 29.99
C GLY A 120 14.51 -3.98 28.96
N ALA A 121 15.67 -4.57 29.20
CA ALA A 121 16.81 -4.52 28.28
C ALA A 121 17.39 -5.93 28.17
N ASP A 122 16.70 -6.76 27.42
CA ASP A 122 16.77 -8.22 27.58
C ASP A 122 17.88 -8.83 26.73
N SER A 123 18.32 -10.02 27.13
CA SER A 123 19.30 -10.82 26.40
C SER A 123 18.58 -12.03 25.83
N ILE A 124 18.32 -12.00 24.52
CA ILE A 124 17.52 -13.03 23.84
C ILE A 124 18.41 -13.83 22.90
N ASP A 125 18.32 -15.16 22.98
CA ASP A 125 19.01 -16.12 22.13
C ASP A 125 18.00 -17.20 21.70
N GLY A 126 17.61 -17.22 20.42
CA GLY A 126 16.76 -18.29 19.89
C GLY A 126 17.51 -19.63 19.88
N GLY A 127 18.72 -19.61 19.33
CA GLY A 127 19.59 -20.78 19.21
C GLY A 127 19.48 -21.41 17.82
N PRO A 128 19.79 -22.71 17.63
CA PRO A 128 19.57 -23.36 16.35
C PRO A 128 18.08 -23.61 16.07
N GLY A 129 17.56 -22.95 15.03
CA GLY A 129 16.13 -22.97 14.79
C GLY A 129 15.68 -22.02 13.71
N ASN A 130 14.38 -21.97 13.44
CA ASN A 130 13.76 -20.79 12.83
C ASN A 130 12.93 -20.09 13.90
N ASP A 131 13.60 -19.28 14.71
CA ASP A 131 12.98 -18.70 15.89
C ASP A 131 12.25 -17.39 15.57
N VAL A 132 11.31 -17.04 16.44
CA VAL A 132 10.49 -15.84 16.33
C VAL A 132 10.69 -15.02 17.57
N ILE A 133 11.32 -13.86 17.41
CA ILE A 133 11.48 -12.90 18.48
C ILE A 133 10.41 -11.83 18.33
N TRP A 134 9.43 -11.86 19.23
CA TRP A 134 8.32 -10.92 19.26
C TRP A 134 8.70 -9.64 20.01
N GLU A 135 8.28 -8.50 19.45
CA GLU A 135 8.38 -7.19 20.10
C GLU A 135 9.79 -6.88 20.63
N PHE A 136 10.83 -7.12 19.83
CA PHE A 136 12.21 -6.78 20.20
C PHE A 136 12.38 -5.25 20.29
N LEU A 137 12.69 -4.75 21.48
CA LEU A 137 12.72 -3.32 21.78
C LEU A 137 14.15 -2.78 21.86
N ARG A 138 14.24 -1.46 21.86
CA ARG A 138 15.49 -0.73 22.04
C ARG A 138 16.01 -0.94 23.46
N GLY A 139 17.15 -1.59 23.57
CA GLY A 139 17.77 -1.97 24.84
C GLY A 139 18.09 -3.45 24.86
N ASP A 140 17.28 -4.22 24.13
CA ASP A 140 17.45 -5.65 23.98
C ASP A 140 18.68 -5.97 23.12
N VAL A 141 19.23 -7.14 23.39
CA VAL A 141 20.41 -7.68 22.74
C VAL A 141 20.07 -9.07 22.22
N HIS A 142 20.19 -9.24 20.90
CA HIS A 142 20.17 -10.56 20.29
C HIS A 142 21.58 -11.17 20.34
N VAL A 143 21.79 -12.17 21.21
CA VAL A 143 23.12 -12.71 21.55
C VAL A 143 23.78 -13.46 20.40
N ALA A 144 22.99 -14.16 19.57
CA ALA A 144 23.52 -14.94 18.46
C ALA A 144 23.56 -14.19 17.12
N ALA A 145 23.26 -12.88 17.10
CA ALA A 145 23.19 -12.06 15.89
C ALA A 145 24.43 -12.22 14.98
N GLY A 146 24.22 -12.70 13.74
CA GLY A 146 25.27 -12.89 12.75
C GLY A 146 25.95 -14.26 12.76
N THR A 147 25.53 -15.18 13.63
CA THR A 147 25.89 -16.60 13.53
C THR A 147 24.99 -17.33 12.53
N PRO A 148 25.40 -18.48 11.96
CA PRO A 148 24.52 -19.30 11.13
C PRO A 148 23.27 -19.81 11.85
N ALA A 149 23.31 -19.95 13.18
CA ALA A 149 22.16 -20.35 14.00
C ALA A 149 21.08 -19.25 14.00
N ALA A 150 21.48 -17.99 14.23
CA ALA A 150 20.59 -16.82 14.22
C ALA A 150 20.24 -16.27 12.81
N ALA A 151 20.68 -16.92 11.74
CA ALA A 151 20.52 -16.38 10.39
C ALA A 151 19.07 -16.45 9.88
N ASP A 152 18.27 -17.34 10.49
CA ASP A 152 16.90 -17.63 10.10
C ASP A 152 15.85 -17.00 11.03
N ASP A 153 16.28 -16.41 12.15
CA ASP A 153 15.38 -15.77 13.13
C ASP A 153 14.59 -14.60 12.54
N VAL A 154 13.36 -14.47 13.03
CA VAL A 154 12.41 -13.47 12.59
C VAL A 154 12.06 -12.53 13.74
N PHE A 155 12.33 -11.24 13.58
CA PHE A 155 11.81 -10.21 14.47
C PHE A 155 10.40 -9.82 14.05
N ALA A 156 9.40 -10.24 14.84
CA ALA A 156 7.99 -10.10 14.52
C ALA A 156 7.29 -9.04 15.39
N TYR A 157 6.37 -8.30 14.79
CA TYR A 157 5.63 -7.22 15.43
C TYR A 157 4.19 -7.21 14.93
N ARG A 158 3.23 -6.89 15.79
CA ARG A 158 1.82 -6.73 15.37
C ARG A 158 1.62 -5.48 14.52
N ARG A 159 2.36 -4.43 14.87
CA ARG A 159 2.35 -3.14 14.20
C ARG A 159 3.73 -2.52 14.31
N LEU A 160 4.19 -1.91 13.22
CA LEU A 160 5.37 -1.05 13.23
C LEU A 160 4.98 0.36 12.82
N GLN A 161 5.55 1.36 13.48
CA GLN A 161 5.43 2.75 13.09
C GLN A 161 6.82 3.34 12.85
N VAL A 162 7.04 3.88 11.65
CA VAL A 162 8.27 4.58 11.29
C VAL A 162 8.00 6.07 11.26
N THR A 163 8.68 6.84 12.09
CA THR A 163 8.55 8.31 12.15
C THR A 163 9.88 8.95 11.73
N PRO A 164 9.94 9.76 10.66
CA PRO A 164 11.15 10.54 10.38
C PRO A 164 11.27 11.70 11.39
N ASN A 165 12.50 12.03 11.82
CA ASN A 165 12.75 13.11 12.79
C ASN A 165 13.30 14.39 12.14
N ASP A 166 14.17 14.23 11.14
CA ASP A 166 14.94 15.31 10.51
C ASP A 166 15.12 15.04 9.00
N GLY A 167 14.08 14.48 8.38
CA GLY A 167 14.09 14.17 6.96
C GLY A 167 12.80 13.53 6.49
N TRP A 168 12.93 12.65 5.50
CA TRP A 168 11.81 12.03 4.83
C TRP A 168 11.95 10.53 4.84
N LEU A 169 10.82 9.82 4.81
CA LEU A 169 10.79 8.41 4.45
C LEU A 169 10.53 8.32 2.95
N LEU A 170 11.51 7.81 2.20
CA LEU A 170 11.31 7.46 0.81
C LEU A 170 10.81 6.04 0.70
N TRP A 171 9.62 5.85 0.15
CA TRP A 171 9.18 4.54 -0.29
C TRP A 171 9.55 4.35 -1.76
N GLN A 172 10.29 3.28 -2.04
CA GLN A 172 10.70 2.90 -3.40
C GLN A 172 9.98 1.61 -3.79
N PRO A 173 8.91 1.71 -4.59
CA PRO A 173 8.23 0.55 -5.13
C PRO A 173 9.07 -0.22 -6.18
N ALA A 174 8.50 -1.29 -6.74
CA ALA A 174 9.13 -2.08 -7.81
C ALA A 174 9.48 -1.21 -9.05
N ALA A 175 10.34 -1.73 -9.92
CA ALA A 175 10.80 -0.99 -11.10
C ALA A 175 9.61 -0.53 -11.98
N GLY A 176 9.56 0.78 -12.28
CA GLY A 176 8.49 1.41 -13.05
C GLY A 176 7.56 2.29 -12.22
N GLN A 177 7.56 2.11 -10.90
CA GLN A 177 6.65 2.84 -10.00
C GLN A 177 7.26 4.13 -9.43
N LEU A 178 6.42 5.13 -9.14
CA LEU A 178 6.87 6.42 -8.61
C LEU A 178 7.37 6.31 -7.16
N THR A 179 8.56 6.86 -6.90
CA THR A 179 9.06 7.04 -5.52
C THR A 179 8.21 8.08 -4.80
N GLN A 180 7.89 7.81 -3.53
CA GLN A 180 7.11 8.71 -2.69
C GLN A 180 7.91 9.18 -1.49
N GLY A 181 7.67 10.41 -1.07
CA GLY A 181 8.27 10.99 0.12
C GLY A 181 7.22 11.29 1.18
N HIS A 182 7.38 10.71 2.36
CA HIS A 182 6.51 10.91 3.52
C HIS A 182 7.27 11.68 4.61
N GLU A 183 6.60 12.65 5.24
CA GLU A 183 7.10 13.36 6.44
C GLU A 183 6.41 12.87 7.71
N GLY A 184 5.21 12.32 7.59
CA GLY A 184 4.45 11.81 8.71
C GLY A 184 4.93 10.43 9.16
N ALA A 185 4.39 10.00 10.29
CA ALA A 185 4.58 8.64 10.76
C ALA A 185 3.86 7.65 9.83
N LEU A 186 4.59 6.65 9.35
CA LEU A 186 4.07 5.54 8.57
C LEU A 186 3.81 4.34 9.47
N THR A 187 2.54 3.94 9.57
CA THR A 187 2.12 2.73 10.29
C THR A 187 2.03 1.57 9.33
N ILE A 188 2.68 0.45 9.64
CA ILE A 188 2.74 -0.76 8.83
C ILE A 188 2.13 -1.92 9.62
N THR A 189 1.15 -2.59 9.02
CA THR A 189 0.41 -3.72 9.59
C THR A 189 0.19 -4.80 8.54
N ASN A 190 0.11 -6.05 8.97
CA ASN A 190 -0.31 -7.16 8.11
C ASN A 190 -1.79 -7.46 8.30
N ARG A 191 -2.51 -7.64 7.21
CA ARG A 191 -3.90 -8.10 7.18
C ARG A 191 -3.95 -9.44 6.42
N ASN A 192 -5.07 -10.14 6.56
CA ASN A 192 -5.32 -11.40 5.85
C ASN A 192 -5.13 -11.26 4.33
N ASP A 193 -5.50 -10.11 3.78
CA ASP A 193 -5.51 -9.80 2.35
C ASP A 193 -4.25 -9.07 1.84
N GLY A 194 -3.34 -8.62 2.71
CA GLY A 194 -2.13 -7.95 2.26
C GLY A 194 -1.37 -7.18 3.34
N LEU A 195 -0.21 -6.65 2.96
CA LEU A 195 0.55 -5.72 3.79
C LEU A 195 0.00 -4.31 3.56
N LEU A 196 -0.29 -3.61 4.65
CA LEU A 196 -0.86 -2.27 4.65
C LEU A 196 0.14 -1.30 5.28
N MET A 197 0.37 -0.17 4.62
CA MET A 197 1.13 0.96 5.16
C MET A 197 0.29 2.22 5.07
N VAL A 198 0.13 2.94 6.17
CA VAL A 198 -0.75 4.12 6.26
C VAL A 198 0.03 5.29 6.82
N GLU A 199 -0.04 6.42 6.14
CA GLU A 199 0.28 7.75 6.69
C GLU A 199 -1.03 8.41 7.10
N ARG A 200 -1.12 8.94 8.33
CA ARG A 200 -2.29 9.71 8.76
C ARG A 200 -1.99 11.19 8.68
N ILE A 201 -2.67 11.91 7.78
CA ILE A 201 -2.35 13.31 7.44
C ILE A 201 -3.62 14.15 7.27
N GLU A 202 -3.45 15.47 7.34
CA GLU A 202 -4.52 16.43 7.02
C GLU A 202 -4.86 16.36 5.50
N PRO A 203 -6.13 16.56 5.11
CA PRO A 203 -6.54 16.55 3.70
C PRO A 203 -5.74 17.52 2.83
N GLU A 204 -5.45 18.72 3.33
CA GLU A 204 -4.66 19.74 2.66
C GLU A 204 -3.23 19.25 2.42
N ARG A 205 -2.64 18.54 3.39
CA ARG A 205 -1.32 17.91 3.24
C ARG A 205 -1.33 16.85 2.15
N TYR A 206 -2.40 16.06 2.09
CA TYR A 206 -2.59 15.08 1.01
C TYR A 206 -2.62 15.77 -0.37
N LEU A 207 -3.37 16.87 -0.51
CA LEU A 207 -3.45 17.62 -1.77
C LEU A 207 -2.09 18.18 -2.19
N LEU A 208 -1.25 18.64 -1.26
CA LEU A 208 0.12 19.08 -1.56
C LEU A 208 0.99 17.95 -2.15
N GLY A 209 0.71 16.70 -1.80
CA GLY A 209 1.41 15.54 -2.35
C GLY A 209 0.91 15.07 -3.73
N ILE A 210 -0.18 15.66 -4.26
CA ILE A 210 -0.71 15.32 -5.58
C ILE A 210 0.19 15.90 -6.68
N ALA A 211 0.59 15.05 -7.62
CA ALA A 211 1.52 15.39 -8.70
C ALA A 211 0.86 15.26 -10.09
N GLU A 212 -0.25 15.97 -10.29
CA GLU A 212 -1.11 15.88 -11.47
C GLU A 212 -0.87 16.99 -12.50
N MET A 213 -0.49 18.19 -12.05
CA MET A 213 -0.26 19.35 -12.89
C MET A 213 1.15 19.92 -12.69
N PRO A 214 1.74 20.54 -13.72
CA PRO A 214 2.93 21.38 -13.53
C PRO A 214 2.59 22.60 -12.66
N TYR A 215 3.35 22.82 -11.59
CA TYR A 215 3.11 23.92 -10.64
C TYR A 215 3.45 25.31 -11.18
N SER A 216 4.00 25.40 -12.40
CA SER A 216 4.28 26.66 -13.09
C SER A 216 3.10 27.21 -13.91
N TRP A 217 1.93 26.59 -13.78
CA TRP A 217 0.72 26.98 -14.50
C TRP A 217 -0.01 28.13 -13.83
N GLU A 218 -0.99 28.69 -14.53
CA GLU A 218 -1.74 29.86 -14.07
C GLU A 218 -2.45 29.56 -12.72
N PRO A 219 -2.46 30.50 -11.76
CA PRO A 219 -3.05 30.27 -10.42
C PRO A 219 -4.49 29.75 -10.45
N ALA A 220 -5.37 30.34 -11.28
CA ALA A 220 -6.76 29.90 -11.40
C ALA A 220 -6.90 28.44 -11.91
N ALA A 221 -5.93 27.96 -12.72
CA ALA A 221 -5.92 26.57 -13.15
C ALA A 221 -5.50 25.65 -12.00
N LEU A 222 -4.50 26.05 -11.20
CA LEU A 222 -4.08 25.32 -10.00
C LEU A 222 -5.22 25.27 -8.97
N GLU A 223 -5.87 26.39 -8.66
CA GLU A 223 -7.04 26.46 -7.76
C GLU A 223 -8.17 25.53 -8.22
N SER A 224 -8.50 25.55 -9.53
CA SER A 224 -9.50 24.64 -10.09
C SER A 224 -9.13 23.16 -9.92
N GLN A 225 -7.84 22.82 -10.06
CA GLN A 225 -7.36 21.46 -9.85
C GLN A 225 -7.38 21.06 -8.38
N ALA A 226 -7.07 21.98 -7.46
CA ALA A 226 -7.13 21.73 -6.02
C ALA A 226 -8.56 21.41 -5.57
N VAL A 227 -9.55 22.21 -5.99
CA VAL A 227 -10.97 21.94 -5.71
C VAL A 227 -11.43 20.63 -6.33
N ALA A 228 -11.09 20.36 -7.59
CA ALA A 228 -11.44 19.11 -8.26
C ALA A 228 -10.83 17.89 -7.54
N ALA A 229 -9.58 18.00 -7.09
CA ALA A 229 -8.89 16.94 -6.38
C ALA A 229 -9.48 16.69 -4.98
N ARG A 230 -9.75 17.76 -4.22
CA ARG A 230 -10.42 17.67 -2.90
C ARG A 230 -11.82 17.08 -3.01
N THR A 231 -12.56 17.46 -4.04
CA THR A 231 -13.90 16.89 -4.30
C THR A 231 -13.83 15.40 -4.61
N TYR A 232 -12.81 14.97 -5.35
CA TYR A 232 -12.61 13.54 -5.64
C TYR A 232 -12.33 12.77 -4.35
N LEU A 233 -11.48 13.29 -3.46
CA LEU A 233 -11.27 12.73 -2.12
C LEU A 233 -12.59 12.62 -1.34
N ALA A 234 -13.39 13.69 -1.29
CA ALA A 234 -14.71 13.66 -0.65
C ALA A 234 -15.63 12.59 -1.27
N SER A 235 -15.60 12.43 -2.60
CA SER A 235 -16.39 11.40 -3.30
C SER A 235 -15.94 9.97 -2.98
N LEU A 236 -14.66 9.74 -2.71
CA LEU A 236 -14.16 8.43 -2.28
C LEU A 236 -14.62 8.11 -0.85
N LEU A 237 -14.43 9.06 0.06
CA LEU A 237 -14.82 8.91 1.48
C LEU A 237 -16.33 8.72 1.64
N ALA A 238 -17.14 9.41 0.83
CA ALA A 238 -18.59 9.27 0.84
C ALA A 238 -19.10 7.96 0.20
N ASN A 239 -18.25 7.20 -0.50
CA ASN A 239 -18.66 6.00 -1.23
C ASN A 239 -17.74 4.79 -0.95
N PRO A 240 -18.02 4.02 0.12
CA PRO A 240 -17.15 2.92 0.56
C PRO A 240 -17.06 1.73 -0.42
N ARG A 241 -17.78 1.76 -1.55
CA ARG A 241 -17.76 0.70 -2.56
C ARG A 241 -16.41 0.55 -3.28
N TYR A 242 -15.48 1.50 -3.10
CA TYR A 242 -14.14 1.43 -3.68
C TYR A 242 -13.14 0.56 -2.88
N GLY A 243 -13.61 -0.17 -1.85
CA GLY A 243 -12.78 -1.12 -1.11
C GLY A 243 -11.69 -0.42 -0.27
N PRO A 244 -10.46 -0.96 -0.17
CA PRO A 244 -9.33 -0.32 0.50
C PRO A 244 -9.15 1.16 0.11
N MET A 245 -9.45 1.54 -1.14
CA MET A 245 -9.36 2.94 -1.59
C MET A 245 -10.28 3.89 -0.83
N ALA A 246 -11.47 3.44 -0.43
CA ALA A 246 -12.36 4.26 0.38
C ALA A 246 -12.10 4.11 1.89
N GLU A 247 -11.56 2.97 2.34
CA GLU A 247 -11.16 2.74 3.73
C GLU A 247 -9.97 3.61 4.14
N TYR A 248 -8.97 3.78 3.26
CA TYR A 248 -7.71 4.48 3.55
C TYR A 248 -7.53 5.75 2.72
N GLY A 249 -8.62 6.38 2.33
CA GLY A 249 -8.61 7.59 1.50
C GLY A 249 -8.16 7.36 0.05
N PHE A 250 -7.19 6.47 -0.20
CA PHE A 250 -6.61 6.14 -1.51
C PHE A 250 -5.92 4.77 -1.52
N ASP A 251 -5.86 4.15 -2.71
CA ASP A 251 -4.77 3.26 -3.11
C ASP A 251 -3.81 4.09 -3.96
N ILE A 252 -2.52 3.91 -3.75
CA ILE A 252 -1.47 4.51 -4.56
C ILE A 252 -1.42 3.70 -5.84
N CYS A 253 -2.37 3.98 -6.72
CA CYS A 253 -2.35 3.37 -8.03
C CYS A 253 -1.20 4.01 -8.82
N ASP A 254 -0.26 3.17 -9.21
CA ASP A 254 0.86 3.58 -10.04
C ASP A 254 0.45 3.85 -11.50
N HIS A 255 -0.81 3.64 -11.89
CA HIS A 255 -1.38 4.01 -13.20
C HIS A 255 -2.92 4.17 -13.22
N ALA A 256 -3.38 4.99 -14.19
CA ALA A 256 -4.70 5.13 -14.87
C ALA A 256 -6.05 5.10 -14.09
N ALA A 257 -6.09 4.72 -12.81
CA ALA A 257 -7.34 4.54 -12.06
C ALA A 257 -7.58 5.59 -10.95
N CYS A 258 -6.53 6.25 -10.44
CA CYS A 258 -6.59 7.18 -9.31
C CYS A 258 -5.66 8.39 -9.49
N GLN A 259 -5.72 9.33 -8.55
CA GLN A 259 -4.85 10.51 -8.49
C GLN A 259 -3.41 10.12 -8.14
N VAL A 260 -2.43 10.72 -8.81
CA VAL A 260 -1.01 10.44 -8.57
C VAL A 260 -0.51 11.16 -7.31
N TYR A 261 -0.23 10.41 -6.24
CA TYR A 261 0.39 10.92 -5.02
C TYR A 261 1.90 10.64 -5.00
N LYS A 262 2.71 11.67 -4.79
CA LYS A 262 4.17 11.59 -4.58
C LYS A 262 4.61 12.00 -3.18
N GLY A 263 3.68 12.55 -2.39
CA GLY A 263 3.98 13.24 -1.14
C GLY A 263 4.72 14.56 -1.35
N THR A 264 4.95 15.29 -0.27
CA THR A 264 5.34 16.72 -0.29
C THR A 264 6.83 16.97 -0.57
N LYS A 265 7.63 15.93 -0.81
CA LYS A 265 9.10 16.02 -0.90
C LYS A 265 9.62 16.73 -2.15
N TYR A 266 8.86 16.69 -3.22
CA TYR A 266 9.33 17.14 -4.52
C TYR A 266 9.05 18.64 -4.66
N GLY A 267 10.05 19.46 -4.32
CA GLY A 267 9.98 20.93 -4.30
C GLY A 267 9.61 21.59 -5.63
N TRP A 268 9.36 22.91 -5.53
CA TRP A 268 8.58 23.82 -6.41
C TRP A 268 7.07 23.87 -6.12
N LEU A 269 6.68 23.77 -4.86
CA LEU A 269 5.28 23.75 -4.46
C LEU A 269 4.65 25.13 -4.23
N GLU A 270 5.40 26.24 -4.15
CA GLU A 270 4.85 27.51 -3.64
C GLU A 270 3.54 27.95 -4.36
N PRO A 271 3.43 27.99 -5.71
CA PRO A 271 2.14 28.32 -6.36
C PRO A 271 1.05 27.27 -6.12
N TRP A 272 1.42 26.01 -5.92
CA TRP A 272 0.47 24.93 -5.61
C TRP A 272 0.01 24.99 -4.15
N GLU A 273 0.91 25.33 -3.21
CA GLU A 273 0.60 25.58 -1.81
C GLU A 273 -0.38 26.74 -1.67
N GLU A 274 -0.12 27.84 -2.38
CA GLU A 274 -1.05 28.98 -2.45
C GLU A 274 -2.42 28.58 -2.99
N ALA A 275 -2.48 27.78 -4.07
CA ALA A 275 -3.75 27.31 -4.62
C ALA A 275 -4.51 26.36 -3.69
N VAL A 276 -3.81 25.43 -3.03
CA VAL A 276 -4.42 24.50 -2.05
C VAL A 276 -4.93 25.25 -0.83
N ALA A 277 -4.15 26.20 -0.31
CA ALA A 277 -4.54 27.03 0.82
C ALA A 277 -5.68 28.01 0.48
N GLY A 278 -5.61 28.65 -0.69
CA GLY A 278 -6.60 29.61 -1.18
C GLY A 278 -7.97 28.98 -1.45
N THR A 279 -8.01 27.66 -1.66
CA THR A 279 -9.25 26.88 -1.87
C THR A 279 -9.53 25.91 -0.72
N SER A 280 -8.91 26.10 0.46
CA SER A 280 -9.05 25.19 1.60
C SER A 280 -10.51 24.93 1.96
N GLY A 281 -10.85 23.66 2.22
CA GLY A 281 -12.21 23.24 2.54
C GLY A 281 -13.22 23.31 1.38
N GLN A 282 -12.85 23.80 0.18
CA GLN A 282 -13.79 23.95 -0.92
C GLN A 282 -13.91 22.69 -1.78
N ILE A 283 -15.14 22.25 -2.03
CA ILE A 283 -15.51 21.11 -2.89
C ILE A 283 -16.67 21.45 -3.83
N LEU A 284 -16.91 20.61 -4.83
CA LEU A 284 -18.10 20.66 -5.68
C LEU A 284 -19.17 19.70 -5.19
N LEU A 285 -20.41 20.19 -5.05
CA LEU A 285 -21.55 19.41 -4.60
C LEU A 285 -22.64 19.36 -5.68
N TYR A 286 -23.21 18.18 -5.92
CA TYR A 286 -24.41 18.00 -6.72
C TYR A 286 -25.47 17.26 -5.92
N GLY A 287 -26.65 17.87 -5.76
CA GLY A 287 -27.73 17.29 -4.95
C GLY A 287 -27.36 17.09 -3.47
N GLY A 288 -26.39 17.85 -2.95
CA GLY A 288 -25.90 17.75 -1.57
C GLY A 288 -24.82 16.69 -1.33
N ALA A 289 -24.46 15.90 -2.35
CA ALA A 289 -23.36 14.93 -2.30
C ALA A 289 -22.13 15.45 -3.08
N PRO A 290 -20.91 14.98 -2.77
CA PRO A 290 -19.71 15.28 -3.56
C PRO A 290 -19.92 14.91 -5.02
N ALA A 291 -19.56 15.84 -5.91
CA ALA A 291 -19.62 15.59 -7.35
C ALA A 291 -18.48 14.65 -7.79
N SER A 292 -18.71 13.86 -8.84
CA SER A 292 -17.62 13.11 -9.48
C SER A 292 -16.76 14.05 -10.31
N THR A 293 -15.54 14.31 -9.88
CA THR A 293 -14.61 15.26 -10.51
C THR A 293 -13.52 14.57 -11.31
N PHE A 294 -13.90 13.82 -12.34
CA PHE A 294 -12.91 13.29 -13.29
C PHE A 294 -12.16 14.44 -13.97
N TYR A 295 -10.85 14.26 -14.15
CA TYR A 295 -9.99 15.21 -14.85
C TYR A 295 -8.91 14.46 -15.63
N HIS A 296 -8.36 15.10 -16.65
CA HIS A 296 -7.41 14.48 -17.57
C HIS A 296 -6.46 15.51 -18.16
N SER A 297 -5.33 15.06 -18.71
CA SER A 297 -4.31 15.95 -19.24
C SER A 297 -4.80 16.87 -20.35
N THR A 298 -5.19 16.31 -21.50
CA THR A 298 -5.42 17.10 -22.72
C THR A 298 -6.66 16.63 -23.45
N SER A 299 -7.57 17.54 -23.76
CA SER A 299 -8.78 17.24 -24.55
C SER A 299 -8.53 17.34 -26.06
N GLY A 300 -9.51 16.88 -26.85
CA GLY A 300 -9.68 17.35 -28.22
C GLY A 300 -10.20 18.79 -28.28
N ASP A 301 -10.97 19.11 -29.31
CA ASP A 301 -11.70 20.37 -29.44
C ASP A 301 -12.87 20.45 -28.43
N THR A 302 -13.32 19.30 -27.93
CA THR A 302 -14.30 19.17 -26.84
C THR A 302 -13.84 18.12 -25.83
N THR A 303 -14.33 18.22 -24.59
CA THR A 303 -14.34 17.07 -23.67
C THR A 303 -15.36 16.02 -24.16
N ARG A 304 -15.46 14.90 -23.43
CA ARG A 304 -16.34 13.77 -23.71
C ARG A 304 -17.31 13.58 -22.54
N SER A 305 -18.53 13.15 -22.85
CA SER A 305 -19.43 12.69 -21.81
C SER A 305 -19.01 11.32 -21.29
N ILE A 306 -19.43 10.98 -20.07
CA ILE A 306 -19.15 9.66 -19.49
C ILE A 306 -19.66 8.51 -20.36
N GLN A 307 -20.78 8.71 -21.05
CA GLN A 307 -21.43 7.70 -21.90
C GLN A 307 -20.64 7.45 -23.19
N ASP A 308 -19.91 8.46 -23.67
CA ASP A 308 -19.10 8.35 -24.88
C ASP A 308 -17.81 7.56 -24.67
N VAL A 309 -17.38 7.41 -23.42
CA VAL A 309 -16.11 6.78 -23.04
C VAL A 309 -16.37 5.43 -22.37
N TRP A 310 -17.37 5.37 -21.47
CA TRP A 310 -17.74 4.17 -20.73
C TRP A 310 -19.17 3.76 -21.08
N THR A 311 -19.29 2.96 -22.14
CA THR A 311 -20.56 2.45 -22.65
C THR A 311 -21.40 1.79 -21.55
N GLY A 312 -22.68 2.16 -21.46
CA GLY A 312 -23.61 1.65 -20.45
C GLY A 312 -23.65 2.46 -19.15
N SER A 313 -22.79 3.46 -18.99
CA SER A 313 -22.83 4.37 -17.84
C SER A 313 -24.07 5.26 -17.85
N ALA A 314 -24.59 5.59 -16.66
CA ALA A 314 -25.63 6.61 -16.51
C ALA A 314 -25.09 8.00 -16.87
N ALA A 315 -25.94 8.85 -17.45
CA ALA A 315 -25.58 10.25 -17.68
C ALA A 315 -25.39 10.98 -16.35
N ILE A 316 -24.35 11.80 -16.26
CA ILE A 316 -24.10 12.66 -15.10
C ILE A 316 -24.32 14.12 -15.55
N PRO A 317 -25.35 14.83 -15.05
CA PRO A 317 -25.78 16.12 -15.60
C PRO A 317 -24.70 17.20 -15.65
N TYR A 318 -23.75 17.18 -14.73
CA TYR A 318 -22.64 18.14 -14.66
C TYR A 318 -21.37 17.66 -15.41
N LEU A 319 -21.32 16.42 -15.92
CA LEU A 319 -20.18 15.90 -16.70
C LEU A 319 -20.56 15.74 -18.17
N GLN A 320 -20.84 16.87 -18.82
CA GLN A 320 -21.20 16.93 -20.24
C GLN A 320 -19.99 17.26 -21.11
N ALA A 321 -20.10 16.98 -22.41
CA ALA A 321 -19.10 17.40 -23.38
C ALA A 321 -19.16 18.94 -23.54
N VAL A 322 -18.03 19.61 -23.32
CA VAL A 322 -17.90 21.07 -23.44
C VAL A 322 -16.74 21.43 -24.36
N SER A 323 -16.80 22.60 -25.00
CA SER A 323 -15.72 23.07 -25.87
C SER A 323 -14.45 23.36 -25.07
N VAL A 324 -13.29 23.03 -25.62
CA VAL A 324 -12.00 23.32 -24.99
C VAL A 324 -11.23 24.29 -25.88
N PRO A 325 -10.70 25.42 -25.34
CA PRO A 325 -9.89 26.33 -26.13
C PRO A 325 -8.62 25.65 -26.63
N LYS A 326 -7.90 26.31 -27.54
CA LYS A 326 -6.66 25.77 -28.09
C LYS A 326 -5.62 25.57 -26.97
N GLN A 327 -5.28 24.31 -26.71
CA GLN A 327 -4.34 23.90 -25.69
C GLN A 327 -2.88 23.95 -26.20
N LYS A 328 -1.95 24.46 -25.39
CA LYS A 328 -0.49 24.36 -25.64
C LYS A 328 0.07 23.04 -25.08
N SER A 329 -0.52 21.91 -25.48
CA SER A 329 -0.12 20.58 -25.02
C SER A 329 0.72 19.85 -26.07
N PRO A 330 1.82 19.16 -25.67
CA PRO A 330 2.54 18.26 -26.58
C PRO A 330 1.67 17.08 -27.04
N PHE A 331 0.59 16.77 -26.30
CA PHE A 331 -0.34 15.69 -26.61
C PHE A 331 -1.60 16.17 -27.36
N ALA A 332 -1.68 17.46 -27.73
CA ALA A 332 -2.85 18.01 -28.41
C ALA A 332 -3.15 17.27 -29.72
N LYS A 333 -2.12 16.77 -30.42
CA LYS A 333 -2.24 15.92 -31.61
C LYS A 333 -1.13 14.88 -31.61
N TRP A 334 -1.47 13.66 -31.99
CA TRP A 334 -0.51 12.56 -32.14
C TRP A 334 -0.90 11.68 -33.33
N TRP A 335 0.09 11.05 -33.95
CA TRP A 335 -0.14 10.15 -35.06
C TRP A 335 0.97 9.12 -35.21
N TYR A 336 0.60 7.98 -35.76
CA TYR A 336 1.52 6.93 -36.16
C TYR A 336 0.92 6.08 -37.28
N LYS A 337 1.67 5.10 -37.77
CA LYS A 337 1.17 4.18 -38.80
C LYS A 337 1.65 2.75 -38.53
N LEU A 338 0.74 1.81 -38.76
CA LEU A 338 1.00 0.38 -38.62
C LEU A 338 0.87 -0.30 -39.98
N PRO A 339 1.69 -1.31 -40.32
CA PRO A 339 1.39 -2.20 -41.44
C PRO A 339 -0.03 -2.78 -41.31
N LYS A 340 -0.72 -3.00 -42.43
CA LYS A 340 -2.09 -3.54 -42.42
C LYS A 340 -2.20 -4.87 -41.67
N ASP A 341 -1.26 -5.78 -41.90
CA ASP A 341 -1.28 -7.11 -41.27
C ASP A 341 -1.04 -6.99 -39.77
N ALA A 342 -0.06 -6.18 -39.35
CA ALA A 342 0.20 -5.90 -37.94
C ALA A 342 -1.02 -5.32 -37.21
N PHE A 343 -1.77 -4.42 -37.86
CA PHE A 343 -3.00 -3.90 -37.29
C PHE A 343 -4.05 -5.00 -37.07
N MET A 344 -4.22 -5.91 -38.04
CA MET A 344 -5.16 -7.03 -37.92
C MET A 344 -4.70 -8.04 -36.86
N ASP A 345 -3.40 -8.30 -36.75
CA ASP A 345 -2.83 -9.21 -35.76
C ASP A 345 -3.05 -8.69 -34.34
N ILE A 346 -2.84 -7.38 -34.10
CA ILE A 346 -3.14 -6.72 -32.81
C ILE A 346 -4.61 -6.91 -32.43
N LEU A 347 -5.53 -6.69 -33.38
CA LEU A 347 -6.97 -6.88 -33.14
C LEU A 347 -7.30 -8.34 -32.82
N ALA A 348 -6.79 -9.28 -33.62
CA ALA A 348 -7.05 -10.70 -33.43
C ALA A 348 -6.56 -11.19 -32.06
N HIS A 349 -5.42 -10.68 -31.59
CA HIS A 349 -4.86 -11.03 -30.30
C HIS A 349 -5.68 -10.48 -29.10
N ASP A 350 -6.42 -9.37 -29.29
CA ASP A 350 -7.44 -8.88 -28.33
C ASP A 350 -8.79 -9.62 -28.46
N GLY A 351 -8.88 -10.66 -29.30
CA GLY A 351 -10.10 -11.42 -29.56
C GLY A 351 -11.02 -10.80 -30.61
N VAL A 352 -10.56 -9.75 -31.30
CA VAL A 352 -11.27 -9.11 -32.41
C VAL A 352 -10.81 -9.74 -33.73
N THR A 353 -11.32 -10.94 -34.02
CA THR A 353 -10.96 -11.69 -35.24
C THR A 353 -11.82 -11.30 -36.42
N MET A 354 -11.22 -11.24 -37.61
CA MET A 354 -11.92 -11.06 -38.88
C MET A 354 -11.38 -11.98 -39.96
N ALA A 355 -12.26 -12.49 -40.83
CA ALA A 355 -11.88 -13.36 -41.94
C ALA A 355 -11.32 -12.55 -43.12
N GLY A 356 -10.31 -13.07 -43.81
CA GLY A 356 -9.71 -12.45 -44.98
C GLY A 356 -8.71 -11.33 -44.68
N SER A 357 -8.05 -10.81 -45.72
CA SER A 357 -7.06 -9.74 -45.60
C SER A 357 -7.72 -8.36 -45.56
N LEU A 358 -7.05 -7.40 -44.92
CA LEU A 358 -7.58 -6.05 -44.74
C LEU A 358 -7.65 -5.26 -46.05
N ASP A 359 -8.87 -4.95 -46.50
CA ASP A 359 -9.12 -4.08 -47.65
C ASP A 359 -9.06 -2.61 -47.22
N SER A 360 -10.04 -2.18 -46.41
CA SER A 360 -10.24 -0.78 -46.04
C SER A 360 -10.68 -0.58 -44.59
N ILE A 361 -10.23 0.52 -43.98
CA ILE A 361 -10.68 1.00 -42.67
C ILE A 361 -11.17 2.43 -42.82
N LEU A 362 -12.35 2.69 -42.28
CA LEU A 362 -12.91 4.03 -42.18
C LEU A 362 -13.44 4.29 -40.78
N THR A 363 -12.97 5.37 -40.16
CA THR A 363 -13.59 5.91 -38.95
C THR A 363 -14.79 6.77 -39.33
N VAL A 364 -15.94 6.48 -38.72
CA VAL A 364 -17.20 7.18 -38.87
C VAL A 364 -17.50 7.88 -37.56
N LYS A 365 -17.66 9.19 -37.62
CA LYS A 365 -18.07 10.01 -36.48
C LYS A 365 -19.57 9.84 -36.24
N THR A 366 -19.99 9.53 -35.01
CA THR A 366 -21.37 9.18 -34.69
C THR A 366 -22.14 10.27 -33.94
N ALA A 367 -21.48 11.34 -33.49
CA ALA A 367 -22.12 12.57 -32.97
C ALA A 367 -21.30 13.83 -33.29
N PRO A 368 -21.84 15.05 -33.13
CA PRO A 368 -21.07 16.31 -33.18
C PRO A 368 -19.92 16.35 -32.15
N GLY A 369 -18.90 17.20 -32.34
CA GLY A 369 -17.75 17.27 -31.42
C GLY A 369 -16.63 16.25 -31.70
N ASP A 370 -15.81 15.86 -30.74
CA ASP A 370 -14.65 14.96 -30.97
C ASP A 370 -14.95 13.48 -30.66
N GLY A 371 -16.15 13.01 -31.04
CA GLY A 371 -16.63 11.63 -30.88
C GLY A 371 -18.11 11.57 -30.53
N PRO A 372 -18.68 10.37 -30.23
CA PRO A 372 -18.04 9.07 -30.35
C PRO A 372 -17.73 8.70 -31.81
N TYR A 373 -16.90 7.67 -31.98
CA TYR A 373 -16.49 7.16 -33.28
C TYR A 373 -16.76 5.67 -33.38
N ARG A 374 -17.18 5.24 -34.56
CA ARG A 374 -17.20 3.83 -34.96
C ARG A 374 -16.17 3.59 -36.03
N VAL A 375 -15.55 2.41 -36.00
CA VAL A 375 -14.58 2.00 -37.01
C VAL A 375 -15.21 0.91 -37.85
N ARG A 376 -15.44 1.21 -39.13
CA ARG A 376 -15.84 0.21 -40.12
C ARG A 376 -14.57 -0.40 -40.71
N ILE A 377 -14.41 -1.70 -40.49
CA ILE A 377 -13.32 -2.50 -41.04
C ILE A 377 -13.91 -3.41 -42.12
N ARG A 378 -13.35 -3.35 -43.32
CA ARG A 378 -13.69 -4.23 -44.43
C ARG A 378 -12.46 -5.09 -44.75
N THR A 379 -12.68 -6.38 -44.79
CA THR A 379 -11.73 -7.36 -45.32
C THR A 379 -12.20 -7.86 -46.68
N THR A 380 -11.42 -8.74 -47.30
CA THR A 380 -11.82 -9.42 -48.54
C THR A 380 -13.02 -10.35 -48.40
N VAL A 381 -13.43 -10.69 -47.16
CA VAL A 381 -14.50 -11.65 -46.88
C VAL A 381 -15.70 -11.01 -46.18
N GLU A 382 -15.47 -10.03 -45.31
CA GLU A 382 -16.53 -9.46 -44.48
C GLU A 382 -16.37 -7.96 -44.22
N THR A 383 -17.41 -7.35 -43.65
CA THR A 383 -17.37 -5.98 -43.13
C THR A 383 -17.98 -5.97 -41.74
N ARG A 384 -17.24 -5.45 -40.76
CA ARG A 384 -17.70 -5.31 -39.38
C ARG A 384 -17.51 -3.88 -38.90
N VAL A 385 -18.35 -3.47 -37.94
CA VAL A 385 -18.29 -2.15 -37.32
C VAL A 385 -18.02 -2.33 -35.85
N PHE A 386 -17.02 -1.61 -35.35
CA PHE A 386 -16.60 -1.66 -33.95
C PHE A 386 -16.74 -0.27 -33.33
N GLU A 387 -16.99 -0.22 -32.02
CA GLU A 387 -16.79 1.00 -31.25
C GLU A 387 -15.28 1.33 -31.19
N ILE A 388 -14.93 2.61 -31.24
CA ILE A 388 -13.52 3.04 -31.23
C ILE A 388 -12.78 2.59 -29.96
N THR A 389 -13.49 2.44 -28.84
CA THR A 389 -12.93 1.95 -27.56
C THR A 389 -12.46 0.50 -27.64
N THR A 390 -13.12 -0.34 -28.46
CA THR A 390 -12.64 -1.70 -28.77
C THR A 390 -11.28 -1.65 -29.47
N ILE A 391 -11.13 -0.74 -30.43
CA ILE A 391 -9.88 -0.57 -31.15
C ILE A 391 -8.80 0.02 -30.22
N GLN A 392 -9.17 0.99 -29.38
CA GLN A 392 -8.27 1.59 -28.40
C GLN A 392 -7.72 0.55 -27.43
N ARG A 393 -8.59 -0.31 -26.87
CA ARG A 393 -8.20 -1.38 -25.96
C ARG A 393 -7.21 -2.34 -26.61
N ALA A 394 -7.49 -2.78 -27.84
CA ALA A 394 -6.60 -3.67 -28.58
C ALA A 394 -5.22 -3.04 -28.84
N LEU A 395 -5.19 -1.77 -29.27
CA LEU A 395 -3.94 -1.04 -29.48
C LEU A 395 -3.16 -0.85 -28.17
N ASN A 396 -3.86 -0.51 -27.09
CA ASN A 396 -3.22 -0.16 -25.81
C ASN A 396 -2.82 -1.36 -24.96
N ARG A 397 -3.38 -2.55 -25.20
CA ARG A 397 -2.97 -3.79 -24.51
C ARG A 397 -1.46 -4.06 -24.62
N TYR A 398 -0.82 -3.55 -25.67
CA TYR A 398 0.60 -3.74 -25.95
C TYR A 398 1.41 -2.44 -25.95
N ALA A 399 0.77 -1.28 -25.76
CA ALA A 399 1.42 0.01 -25.96
C ALA A 399 1.97 0.67 -24.68
N LEU A 400 2.02 -0.06 -23.57
CA LEU A 400 2.71 0.32 -22.33
C LEU A 400 3.03 -0.93 -21.49
N SER A 401 3.24 -2.08 -22.12
CA SER A 401 3.82 -3.23 -21.41
C SER A 401 5.34 -3.15 -21.52
N LEU A 402 5.98 -3.27 -20.36
CA LEU A 402 7.39 -3.48 -20.11
C LEU A 402 7.99 -4.75 -20.78
N TYR A 403 7.34 -5.32 -21.81
CA TYR A 403 7.72 -6.62 -22.40
C TYR A 403 7.69 -6.61 -23.94
N PRO A 404 8.57 -5.84 -24.60
CA PRO A 404 8.74 -5.84 -26.05
C PRO A 404 9.13 -7.23 -26.63
N GLU A 405 9.48 -8.21 -25.80
CA GLU A 405 9.77 -9.59 -26.22
C GLU A 405 8.59 -10.36 -26.83
N TYR A 406 7.33 -10.00 -26.51
CA TYR A 406 6.15 -10.68 -27.05
C TYR A 406 5.70 -10.15 -28.42
N LEU A 407 6.31 -9.06 -28.89
CA LEU A 407 6.11 -8.57 -30.25
C LEU A 407 7.07 -9.30 -31.22
N PRO A 408 6.63 -9.64 -32.44
CA PRO A 408 7.53 -10.17 -33.47
C PRO A 408 8.70 -9.18 -33.69
N PRO A 409 9.92 -9.66 -34.02
CA PRO A 409 11.14 -8.84 -34.03
C PRO A 409 11.07 -7.53 -34.82
N LEU A 410 10.19 -7.45 -35.82
CA LEU A 410 9.98 -6.25 -36.64
C LEU A 410 9.24 -5.10 -35.91
N HIS A 411 8.69 -5.34 -34.71
CA HIS A 411 7.74 -4.44 -34.03
C HIS A 411 8.21 -3.92 -32.66
N ARG A 412 9.46 -4.21 -32.27
CA ARG A 412 10.02 -3.84 -30.95
C ARG A 412 10.34 -2.35 -30.76
N THR A 413 10.09 -1.50 -31.76
CA THR A 413 10.38 -0.05 -31.75
C THR A 413 9.15 0.85 -31.69
N LEU A 414 7.94 0.28 -31.61
CA LEU A 414 6.69 1.06 -31.69
C LEU A 414 6.12 1.35 -30.29
N GLY A 415 6.53 2.48 -29.71
CA GLY A 415 5.87 3.10 -28.54
C GLY A 415 4.54 3.75 -28.90
N GLU A 416 3.67 3.05 -29.63
CA GLU A 416 2.53 3.62 -30.35
C GLU A 416 1.18 3.29 -29.68
N ALA A 417 0.88 4.02 -28.60
CA ALA A 417 -0.40 3.95 -27.88
C ALA A 417 -1.46 4.89 -28.47
N ALA A 418 -2.72 4.46 -28.43
CA ALA A 418 -3.86 5.36 -28.58
C ALA A 418 -4.10 6.13 -27.27
N LEU A 419 -3.48 7.31 -27.18
CA LEU A 419 -3.41 8.12 -25.96
C LEU A 419 -4.78 8.64 -25.48
N SER A 420 -5.82 8.60 -26.31
CA SER A 420 -7.15 9.08 -25.97
C SER A 420 -8.24 8.33 -26.76
N PRO A 421 -9.52 8.39 -26.34
CA PRO A 421 -10.64 7.87 -27.11
C PRO A 421 -11.02 8.74 -28.31
N THR A 422 -10.26 9.81 -28.57
CA THR A 422 -10.49 10.78 -29.65
C THR A 422 -9.46 10.57 -30.73
N PHE A 423 -9.67 9.54 -31.54
CA PHE A 423 -8.79 9.21 -32.66
C PHE A 423 -9.54 8.61 -33.83
N THR A 424 -8.86 8.66 -34.98
CA THR A 424 -9.30 8.09 -36.23
C THR A 424 -8.29 7.08 -36.72
N VAL A 425 -8.82 6.00 -37.27
CA VAL A 425 -8.10 4.95 -37.97
C VAL A 425 -8.56 4.96 -39.42
N LYS A 426 -7.61 4.92 -40.35
CA LYS A 426 -7.90 4.82 -41.78
C LYS A 426 -6.83 4.04 -42.52
N THR A 427 -7.24 3.28 -43.53
CA THR A 427 -6.30 2.72 -44.50
C THR A 427 -5.67 3.82 -45.34
N ARG A 428 -4.41 3.62 -45.69
CA ARG A 428 -3.62 4.53 -46.51
C ARG A 428 -3.25 3.85 -47.82
N SER A 429 -2.95 4.65 -48.83
CA SER A 429 -2.52 4.18 -50.15
C SER A 429 -1.13 3.53 -50.14
N ASP A 430 -0.32 3.77 -49.11
CA ASP A 430 1.03 3.22 -48.94
C ASP A 430 1.06 1.82 -48.30
N GLY A 431 -0.10 1.16 -48.13
CA GLY A 431 -0.19 -0.17 -47.52
C GLY A 431 -0.18 -0.18 -46.00
N TYR A 432 -0.32 0.99 -45.36
CA TYR A 432 -0.40 1.14 -43.90
C TYR A 432 -1.80 1.51 -43.43
N VAL A 433 -2.02 1.34 -42.14
CA VAL A 433 -3.13 1.90 -41.36
C VAL A 433 -2.60 3.12 -40.62
N GLY A 434 -3.16 4.29 -40.89
CA GLY A 434 -2.83 5.52 -40.17
C GLY A 434 -3.73 5.67 -38.95
N VAL A 435 -3.11 5.88 -37.79
CA VAL A 435 -3.79 6.22 -36.54
C VAL A 435 -3.47 7.68 -36.22
N ARG A 436 -4.50 8.50 -36.00
CA ARG A 436 -4.36 9.93 -35.68
C ARG A 436 -5.33 10.29 -34.58
N GLY A 437 -4.83 10.83 -33.48
CA GLY A 437 -5.67 11.28 -32.38
C GLY A 437 -5.35 12.67 -31.88
N LYS A 438 -6.20 13.11 -30.96
CA LYS A 438 -6.13 14.38 -30.27
C LYS A 438 -6.23 14.17 -28.77
N GLY A 439 -5.44 14.90 -28.01
CA GLY A 439 -5.45 14.87 -26.56
C GLY A 439 -4.91 13.58 -25.95
N TRP A 440 -4.95 13.51 -24.62
CA TRP A 440 -4.44 12.42 -23.79
C TRP A 440 -5.29 12.26 -22.52
N GLY A 441 -5.56 11.01 -22.16
CA GLY A 441 -6.44 10.63 -21.07
C GLY A 441 -7.86 10.33 -21.53
N HIS A 442 -8.77 10.09 -20.59
CA HIS A 442 -10.15 9.68 -20.86
C HIS A 442 -11.03 10.82 -21.43
N GLN A 443 -10.60 12.08 -21.29
CA GLN A 443 -11.28 13.28 -21.81
C GLN A 443 -12.63 13.64 -21.17
N ILE A 444 -12.93 13.12 -19.98
CA ILE A 444 -14.14 13.46 -19.21
C ILE A 444 -13.78 14.57 -18.22
N GLY A 445 -14.70 15.51 -17.99
CA GLY A 445 -14.55 16.56 -16.98
C GLY A 445 -13.39 17.53 -17.28
N LEU A 446 -12.68 17.96 -16.23
CA LEU A 446 -11.67 19.01 -16.32
C LEU A 446 -10.49 18.60 -17.20
N SER A 447 -10.24 19.37 -18.25
CA SER A 447 -9.03 19.25 -19.07
C SER A 447 -7.95 20.12 -18.48
N GLN A 448 -6.85 19.54 -18.02
CA GLN A 448 -5.78 20.27 -17.33
C GLN A 448 -5.17 21.38 -18.20
N TYR A 449 -4.73 21.04 -19.42
CA TYR A 449 -4.23 22.05 -20.36
C TYR A 449 -5.33 23.02 -20.83
N GLY A 450 -6.59 22.57 -20.84
CA GLY A 450 -7.75 23.41 -21.14
C GLY A 450 -8.00 24.47 -20.05
N ALA A 451 -7.95 24.07 -18.77
CA ALA A 451 -8.05 24.94 -17.61
C ALA A 451 -6.94 25.99 -17.63
N ASN A 452 -5.70 25.59 -17.89
CA ASN A 452 -4.59 26.52 -18.02
C ASN A 452 -4.77 27.52 -19.18
N ALA A 453 -5.34 27.07 -20.31
CA ALA A 453 -5.63 27.96 -21.43
C ALA A 453 -6.78 28.95 -21.14
N LEU A 454 -7.81 28.53 -20.40
CA LEU A 454 -8.89 29.41 -19.93
C LEU A 454 -8.36 30.44 -18.92
N ALA A 455 -7.58 29.99 -17.93
CA ALA A 455 -6.94 30.85 -16.94
C ALA A 455 -6.04 31.91 -17.61
N ALA A 456 -5.23 31.50 -18.59
CA ALA A 456 -4.39 32.42 -19.37
C ALA A 456 -5.20 33.42 -20.22
N SER A 457 -6.50 33.18 -20.43
CA SER A 457 -7.43 34.12 -21.07
C SER A 457 -8.21 34.98 -20.09
N GLY A 458 -7.94 34.86 -18.78
CA GLY A 458 -8.53 35.66 -17.71
C GLY A 458 -9.69 35.00 -16.96
N ALA A 459 -9.96 33.71 -17.20
CA ALA A 459 -11.01 33.00 -16.47
C ALA A 459 -10.61 32.73 -15.01
N THR A 460 -11.56 32.86 -14.08
CA THR A 460 -11.36 32.50 -12.66
C THR A 460 -11.46 30.99 -12.44
N ALA A 461 -11.02 30.50 -11.27
CA ALA A 461 -11.16 29.09 -10.91
C ALA A 461 -12.63 28.63 -10.92
N ASP A 462 -13.55 29.45 -10.42
CA ASP A 462 -14.99 29.18 -10.44
C ASP A 462 -15.55 29.05 -11.86
N GLU A 463 -15.14 29.94 -12.77
CA GLU A 463 -15.54 29.90 -14.18
C GLU A 463 -14.99 28.64 -14.87
N ILE A 464 -13.75 28.27 -14.58
CA ILE A 464 -13.12 27.05 -15.11
C ILE A 464 -13.84 25.80 -14.59
N LEU A 465 -14.10 25.72 -13.29
CA LEU A 465 -14.82 24.60 -12.68
C LEU A 465 -16.23 24.49 -13.22
N ASN A 466 -16.96 25.60 -13.32
CA ASN A 466 -18.31 25.62 -13.89
C ASN A 466 -18.33 25.20 -15.36
N HIS A 467 -17.32 25.61 -16.13
CA HIS A 467 -17.18 25.24 -17.54
C HIS A 467 -17.03 23.73 -17.71
N PHE A 468 -16.16 23.09 -16.94
CA PHE A 468 -15.90 21.64 -17.05
C PHE A 468 -16.88 20.77 -16.26
N TYR A 469 -17.49 21.32 -15.21
CA TYR A 469 -18.48 20.69 -14.35
C TYR A 469 -19.77 21.52 -14.38
N THR A 470 -20.53 21.38 -15.47
CA THR A 470 -21.63 22.29 -15.83
C THR A 470 -22.59 22.55 -14.68
N GLY A 471 -22.70 23.82 -14.28
CA GLY A 471 -23.62 24.28 -13.23
C GLY A 471 -23.10 24.12 -11.81
N LEU A 472 -21.89 23.61 -11.61
CA LEU A 472 -21.26 23.52 -10.29
C LEU A 472 -20.35 24.73 -10.03
N THR A 473 -20.23 25.08 -8.76
CA THR A 473 -19.31 26.10 -8.23
C THR A 473 -18.79 25.60 -6.88
N PRO A 474 -17.60 26.03 -6.44
CA PRO A 474 -17.04 25.65 -5.15
C PRO A 474 -17.96 26.03 -3.99
N LYS A 475 -18.02 25.16 -2.98
CA LYS A 475 -18.71 25.37 -1.71
C LYS A 475 -17.88 24.79 -0.59
N ASP A 476 -18.08 25.31 0.62
CA ASP A 476 -17.48 24.72 1.81
C ASP A 476 -17.94 23.28 1.98
N ASP A 477 -17.00 22.40 2.31
CA ASP A 477 -17.27 21.01 2.66
C ASP A 477 -18.21 20.95 3.87
N PRO A 478 -19.39 20.30 3.77
CA PRO A 478 -20.34 20.20 4.88
C PRO A 478 -19.92 19.20 5.98
N GLY A 479 -18.63 18.90 6.09
CA GLY A 479 -18.06 17.93 7.04
C GLY A 479 -17.99 16.51 6.50
N ILE A 480 -17.80 16.34 5.18
CA ILE A 480 -17.64 15.03 4.54
C ILE A 480 -16.19 14.55 4.72
N ILE A 481 -15.23 15.46 4.58
CA ILE A 481 -13.81 15.17 4.76
C ILE A 481 -13.48 15.36 6.26
N PRO A 482 -12.92 14.34 6.94
CA PRO A 482 -12.50 14.45 8.33
C PRO A 482 -11.21 15.28 8.47
N ASP A 483 -10.93 15.77 9.68
CA ASP A 483 -9.71 16.54 10.01
C ASP A 483 -8.41 15.77 9.68
N LEU A 484 -8.45 14.45 9.78
CA LEU A 484 -7.35 13.57 9.42
C LEU A 484 -7.88 12.43 8.56
N ILE A 485 -7.19 12.18 7.46
CA ILE A 485 -7.40 11.03 6.60
C ILE A 485 -6.24 10.05 6.75
N ASP A 486 -6.55 8.77 6.61
CA ASP A 486 -5.54 7.77 6.33
C ASP A 486 -5.21 7.86 4.85
N VAL A 487 -3.93 7.73 4.50
CA VAL A 487 -3.41 7.64 3.13
C VAL A 487 -2.60 6.35 3.06
N GLY A 488 -3.22 5.34 2.47
CA GLY A 488 -2.75 3.96 2.51
C GLY A 488 -2.06 3.48 1.23
N LEU A 489 -1.06 2.62 1.40
CA LEU A 489 -0.60 1.63 0.44
C LEU A 489 -1.14 0.27 0.82
N PHE A 490 -1.89 -0.34 -0.09
CA PHE A 490 -2.32 -1.73 0.07
C PHE A 490 -1.70 -2.63 -0.98
N TYR A 491 -0.90 -3.59 -0.52
CA TYR A 491 -0.31 -4.60 -1.39
C TYR A 491 -1.19 -5.86 -1.44
N ALA A 492 -2.11 -5.88 -2.41
CA ALA A 492 -2.88 -7.09 -2.72
C ALA A 492 -1.99 -8.18 -3.34
N ASN A 493 -2.24 -9.44 -2.98
CA ASN A 493 -1.72 -10.66 -3.64
C ASN A 493 -0.20 -10.72 -3.92
N GLY A 494 0.55 -11.20 -2.93
CA GLY A 494 1.86 -11.82 -3.15
C GLY A 494 3.08 -10.89 -3.02
N SER A 495 2.88 -9.57 -2.98
CA SER A 495 3.93 -8.64 -2.59
C SER A 495 4.22 -8.78 -1.09
N ARG A 496 5.38 -9.35 -0.77
CA ARG A 496 5.75 -9.72 0.60
C ARG A 496 6.50 -8.63 1.35
N ARG A 497 6.83 -7.49 0.74
CA ARG A 497 7.86 -6.58 1.27
C ARG A 497 7.60 -5.10 0.97
N ILE A 498 7.65 -4.28 2.01
CA ILE A 498 7.81 -2.83 1.94
C ILE A 498 9.27 -2.48 2.21
N VAL A 499 9.82 -1.53 1.45
CA VAL A 499 11.16 -1.00 1.68
C VAL A 499 11.08 0.52 1.81
N LEU A 500 11.38 1.00 3.01
CA LEU A 500 11.51 2.42 3.31
C LEU A 500 12.99 2.81 3.37
N ARG A 501 13.28 4.02 2.91
CA ARG A 501 14.60 4.63 2.89
C ARG A 501 14.52 5.99 3.58
N PRO A 502 14.79 6.05 4.89
CA PRO A 502 14.95 7.32 5.58
C PRO A 502 16.05 8.15 4.91
N THR A 503 15.82 9.46 4.74
CA THR A 503 16.86 10.39 4.26
C THR A 503 17.54 11.17 5.36
N GLY A 504 17.03 11.06 6.58
CA GLY A 504 17.61 11.58 7.81
C GLY A 504 17.44 10.54 8.92
N GLY A 505 17.43 11.01 10.15
CA GLY A 505 17.04 10.27 11.34
C GLY A 505 15.58 9.86 11.35
N TYR A 506 15.32 8.74 12.04
CA TYR A 506 14.00 8.17 12.23
C TYR A 506 13.90 7.46 13.58
N VAL A 507 12.66 7.28 14.05
CA VAL A 507 12.32 6.38 15.15
C VAL A 507 11.40 5.29 14.62
N LEU A 508 11.75 4.04 14.90
CA LEU A 508 10.91 2.88 14.71
C LEU A 508 10.27 2.50 16.05
N ARG A 509 8.95 2.35 16.07
CA ARG A 509 8.16 1.96 17.24
C ARG A 509 7.29 0.75 16.92
N SER A 510 6.98 -0.01 17.94
CA SER A 510 5.88 -0.97 17.95
C SER A 510 4.85 -0.56 19.01
N ASP A 511 3.83 -1.36 19.23
CA ASP A 511 2.87 -1.12 20.33
C ASP A 511 3.54 -1.32 21.71
N GLY A 512 4.62 -2.11 21.80
CA GLY A 512 5.40 -2.35 23.02
C GLY A 512 6.41 -1.25 23.36
N GLY A 513 6.90 -0.48 22.38
CA GLY A 513 7.85 0.59 22.65
C GLY A 513 8.66 1.07 21.47
N ILE A 514 9.82 1.66 21.75
CA ILE A 514 10.79 2.04 20.71
C ILE A 514 11.54 0.77 20.32
N VAL A 515 11.51 0.40 19.03
CA VAL A 515 12.29 -0.71 18.47
C VAL A 515 13.70 -0.24 18.13
N SER A 516 13.82 0.91 17.46
CA SER A 516 15.12 1.44 17.06
C SER A 516 15.08 2.94 16.79
N ILE A 517 16.23 3.60 16.91
CA ILE A 517 16.46 4.97 16.45
C ILE A 517 17.67 4.89 15.52
N GLY A 518 17.51 5.36 14.28
CA GLY A 518 18.55 5.26 13.28
C GLY A 518 18.61 6.50 12.40
N THR A 519 19.58 6.52 11.50
CA THR A 519 19.76 7.56 10.48
C THR A 519 20.09 6.90 9.14
N GLY A 520 19.32 7.20 8.09
CA GLY A 520 19.53 6.60 6.77
C GLY A 520 19.15 5.12 6.70
N GLY A 521 19.86 4.35 5.87
CA GLY A 521 19.70 2.89 5.77
C GLY A 521 18.47 2.42 4.98
N ARG A 522 18.11 1.14 5.16
CA ARG A 522 16.90 0.52 4.56
C ARG A 522 16.11 -0.22 5.63
N ILE A 523 14.86 0.18 5.79
CA ILE A 523 13.89 -0.52 6.64
C ILE A 523 13.06 -1.43 5.74
N ALA A 524 13.24 -2.74 5.87
CA ALA A 524 12.47 -3.71 5.11
C ALA A 524 11.49 -4.43 6.03
N VAL A 525 10.22 -4.34 5.69
CA VAL A 525 9.13 -4.96 6.44
C VAL A 525 8.44 -5.98 5.55
N THR A 526 8.27 -7.21 6.04
CA THR A 526 7.60 -8.28 5.31
C THR A 526 6.38 -8.80 6.06
N ARG A 527 5.48 -9.50 5.37
CA ARG A 527 4.38 -10.20 6.04
C ARG A 527 4.91 -11.34 6.91
N TYR A 528 4.32 -11.52 8.07
CA TYR A 528 4.56 -12.66 8.96
C TYR A 528 3.22 -13.17 9.51
N GLY A 529 2.95 -14.46 9.33
CA GLY A 529 1.65 -15.03 9.70
C GLY A 529 0.45 -14.29 9.08
N ALA A 530 -0.68 -14.30 9.81
CA ALA A 530 -1.93 -13.68 9.38
C ALA A 530 -2.01 -12.17 9.70
N ASP A 531 -1.39 -11.74 10.79
CA ASP A 531 -1.65 -10.46 11.44
C ASP A 531 -0.39 -9.78 12.01
N ALA A 532 0.80 -10.25 11.63
CA ALA A 532 2.08 -9.67 12.05
C ALA A 532 2.97 -9.27 10.87
N VAL A 533 3.94 -8.43 11.15
CA VAL A 533 4.98 -8.03 10.22
C VAL A 533 6.33 -8.46 10.75
N ALA A 534 7.20 -8.89 9.85
CA ALA A 534 8.59 -9.21 10.15
C ALA A 534 9.48 -8.05 9.73
N LEU A 535 10.34 -7.59 10.63
CA LEU A 535 11.33 -6.57 10.37
C LEU A 535 12.66 -7.22 9.98
N ARG A 536 13.20 -6.84 8.83
CA ARG A 536 14.59 -7.11 8.46
C ARG A 536 15.32 -5.79 8.32
N ILE A 537 16.08 -5.42 9.35
CA ILE A 537 17.04 -4.31 9.25
C ILE A 537 18.30 -4.89 8.59
N LYS A 538 18.59 -4.49 7.35
CA LYS A 538 19.89 -4.72 6.74
C LYS A 538 20.64 -3.39 6.77
N GLU A 539 21.67 -3.34 7.62
CA GLU A 539 22.69 -2.27 7.77
C GLU A 539 22.20 -0.82 7.60
#